data_AF-A0A2N3F823-F1
#
_entry.id   AF-A0A2N3F823-F1
#
_cell.length_a   1.000
_cell.length_b   1.000
_cell.length_c   1.000
_cell.angle_alpha   90.00
_cell.angle_beta   90.00
_cell.angle_gamma   90.00
#
_symmetry.space_group_name_H-M   'P 1'
#
loop_
_entity.id
_entity.type
_entity.pdbx_description
1 polymer ?
#
loop_
_entity_poly.entity_id
_entity_poly.type
_entity_poly.pdbx_seq_one_letter_code
_entity_poly.pdbx_strand_id
1 'polypeptide(L)'
;MSSRRSYGIALAAVAASCLIGLWALPATAAPTSSSAAERAAVDAAVRRLEAVQQRSAQIEARLTRNSSQLDEIIAEQSRAKDRLSTRAQAIYRIDDTSFISVLMGASTFQEFVTRWELLTRIGSEDARVLRELEIARAKAERSSKTLLRLQDQSARALNEVAREAARARREFAASQSALRAYQARTATSGKQAGSSAKSAPKALKGSGAWKTAVASHYGRNFHGRGASGEEIGPYSMMVAHKTLPFGTLIEFEYDGKRAVARVADRGPRSAERDFDLGPGVVRVLDFSGVHEVRYRIIKR
;
A
#
# COMPACT_ATOMS: atom_id res chain seq x y z
N MET A 1 27.82 -5.44 -29.12
CA MET A 1 26.37 -5.21 -28.89
C MET A 1 25.65 -6.40 -28.22
N SER A 2 26.28 -7.13 -27.30
CA SER A 2 25.67 -8.34 -26.68
C SER A 2 25.42 -8.24 -25.16
N SER A 3 26.15 -7.42 -24.39
CA SER A 3 26.03 -7.45 -22.92
C SER A 3 24.91 -6.58 -22.31
N ARG A 4 24.26 -5.70 -23.08
CA ARG A 4 23.22 -4.78 -22.55
C ARG A 4 21.81 -5.40 -22.48
N ARG A 5 21.54 -6.48 -23.22
CA ARG A 5 20.23 -7.17 -23.20
C ARG A 5 20.08 -8.12 -22.02
N SER A 6 21.19 -8.59 -21.43
CA SER A 6 21.19 -9.58 -20.34
C SER A 6 20.75 -9.01 -18.99
N TYR A 7 20.91 -7.69 -18.76
CA TYR A 7 20.51 -7.05 -17.50
C TYR A 7 18.99 -6.78 -17.40
N GLY A 8 18.29 -6.64 -18.51
CA GLY A 8 16.83 -6.43 -18.51
C GLY A 8 16.03 -7.69 -18.18
N ILE A 9 16.55 -8.86 -18.54
CA ILE A 9 15.88 -10.15 -18.29
C ILE A 9 16.09 -10.62 -16.85
N ALA A 10 17.26 -10.32 -16.26
CA ALA A 10 17.55 -10.67 -14.87
C ALA A 10 16.72 -9.86 -13.83
N LEU A 11 16.32 -8.62 -14.16
CA LEU A 11 15.50 -7.79 -13.26
C LEU A 11 14.01 -8.16 -13.28
N ALA A 12 13.49 -8.65 -14.42
CA ALA A 12 12.10 -9.09 -14.53
C ALA A 12 11.82 -10.37 -13.70
N ALA A 13 12.82 -11.25 -13.55
CA ALA A 13 12.67 -12.50 -12.81
C ALA A 13 12.47 -12.30 -11.29
N VAL A 14 13.08 -11.25 -10.71
CA VAL A 14 12.95 -10.96 -9.27
C VAL A 14 11.55 -10.42 -8.91
N ALA A 15 10.86 -9.80 -9.88
CA ALA A 15 9.49 -9.31 -9.68
C ALA A 15 8.43 -10.42 -9.81
N ALA A 16 8.67 -11.44 -10.64
CA ALA A 16 7.71 -12.52 -10.90
C ALA A 16 7.67 -13.60 -9.82
N SER A 17 8.78 -13.84 -9.10
CA SER A 17 8.84 -14.90 -8.07
C SER A 17 8.17 -14.54 -6.72
N CYS A 18 7.61 -13.35 -6.55
CA CYS A 18 6.88 -12.97 -5.33
C CYS A 18 5.39 -13.38 -5.32
N LEU A 19 4.89 -14.07 -6.35
CA LEU A 19 3.44 -14.28 -6.56
C LEU A 19 2.88 -15.66 -6.17
N ILE A 20 3.67 -16.60 -5.64
CA ILE A 20 3.17 -17.94 -5.31
C ILE A 20 3.16 -18.11 -3.79
N GLY A 21 2.04 -17.81 -3.16
CA GLY A 21 1.89 -18.13 -1.73
C GLY A 21 0.65 -17.56 -1.01
N LEU A 22 -0.35 -17.05 -1.73
CA LEU A 22 -1.53 -16.46 -1.09
C LEU A 22 -2.84 -17.02 -1.67
N TRP A 23 -3.03 -18.33 -1.56
CA TRP A 23 -4.36 -18.93 -1.73
C TRP A 23 -4.70 -19.86 -0.56
N ALA A 24 -5.95 -19.70 -0.12
CA ALA A 24 -6.74 -20.53 0.80
C ALA A 24 -6.56 -20.33 2.31
N LEU A 25 -7.53 -19.62 2.91
CA LEU A 25 -8.11 -19.98 4.21
C LEU A 25 -9.65 -19.85 4.14
N PRO A 26 -10.40 -20.77 4.77
CA PRO A 26 -11.85 -20.88 4.60
C PRO A 26 -12.60 -19.78 5.37
N ALA A 27 -13.70 -19.34 4.77
CA ALA A 27 -14.60 -18.34 5.31
C ALA A 27 -15.49 -18.93 6.42
N THR A 28 -15.46 -18.35 7.62
CA THR A 28 -16.64 -18.18 8.51
C THR A 28 -16.29 -17.24 9.69
N ALA A 29 -16.65 -15.95 9.57
CA ALA A 29 -17.04 -15.07 10.68
C ALA A 29 -17.40 -13.67 10.12
N ALA A 30 -18.55 -13.13 10.52
CA ALA A 30 -19.03 -11.81 10.13
C ALA A 30 -18.02 -10.69 10.53
N PRO A 31 -17.94 -9.60 9.75
CA PRO A 31 -16.86 -8.63 9.87
C PRO A 31 -17.07 -7.75 11.10
N THR A 32 -16.30 -8.00 12.16
CA THR A 32 -15.97 -6.95 13.13
C THR A 32 -15.27 -5.82 12.37
N SER A 33 -15.60 -4.56 12.67
CA SER A 33 -15.09 -3.33 12.02
C SER A 33 -13.57 -3.27 11.78
N SER A 34 -12.78 -4.09 12.48
CA SER A 34 -11.34 -4.36 12.22
C SER A 34 -11.06 -4.95 10.83
N SER A 35 -11.86 -5.89 10.33
CA SER A 35 -11.53 -6.64 9.10
C SER A 35 -11.81 -5.87 7.81
N ALA A 36 -12.78 -4.95 7.82
CA ALA A 36 -13.07 -4.07 6.69
C ALA A 36 -11.97 -3.00 6.53
N ALA A 37 -11.50 -2.42 7.64
CA ALA A 37 -10.40 -1.47 7.65
C ALA A 37 -9.08 -2.14 7.22
N GLU A 38 -8.82 -3.37 7.68
CA GLU A 38 -7.65 -4.16 7.27
C GLU A 38 -7.68 -4.52 5.77
N ARG A 39 -8.83 -4.94 5.22
CA ARG A 39 -8.98 -5.18 3.77
C ARG A 39 -8.77 -3.91 2.95
N ALA A 40 -9.34 -2.78 3.39
CA ALA A 40 -9.14 -1.50 2.72
C ALA A 40 -7.66 -1.05 2.73
N ALA A 41 -6.93 -1.33 3.82
CA ALA A 41 -5.51 -1.06 3.93
C ALA A 41 -4.67 -1.93 2.97
N VAL A 42 -5.01 -3.21 2.84
CA VAL A 42 -4.36 -4.13 1.87
C VAL A 42 -4.66 -3.67 0.44
N ASP A 43 -5.90 -3.35 0.10
CA ASP A 43 -6.27 -2.86 -1.24
C ASP A 43 -5.57 -1.53 -1.57
N ALA A 44 -5.42 -0.64 -0.58
CA ALA A 44 -4.65 0.59 -0.74
C ALA A 44 -3.15 0.30 -0.98
N ALA A 45 -2.58 -0.71 -0.31
CA ALA A 45 -1.20 -1.11 -0.52
C ALA A 45 -0.97 -1.73 -1.91
N VAL A 46 -1.91 -2.57 -2.38
CA VAL A 46 -1.88 -3.14 -3.74
C VAL A 46 -1.93 -2.04 -4.80
N ARG A 47 -2.88 -1.09 -4.69
CA ARG A 47 -2.98 0.05 -5.61
C ARG A 47 -1.71 0.91 -5.64
N ARG A 48 -1.04 1.10 -4.50
CA ARG A 48 0.26 1.80 -4.45
C ARG A 48 1.34 1.04 -5.21
N LEU A 49 1.40 -0.29 -5.07
CA LEU A 49 2.35 -1.12 -5.80
C LEU A 49 2.09 -1.09 -7.31
N GLU A 50 0.83 -1.16 -7.74
CA GLU A 50 0.45 -1.06 -9.15
C GLU A 50 0.82 0.31 -9.74
N ALA A 51 0.54 1.41 -9.02
CA ALA A 51 0.90 2.76 -9.44
C ALA A 51 2.42 2.93 -9.58
N VAL A 52 3.19 2.32 -8.68
CA VAL A 52 4.65 2.27 -8.76
C VAL A 52 5.12 1.53 -10.02
N GLN A 53 4.55 0.36 -10.31
CA GLN A 53 4.90 -0.42 -11.50
C GLN A 53 4.60 0.35 -12.80
N GLN A 54 3.44 1.01 -12.86
CA GLN A 54 3.09 1.85 -14.00
C GLN A 54 4.07 3.01 -14.20
N ARG A 55 4.48 3.69 -13.12
CA ARG A 55 5.50 4.75 -13.20
C ARG A 55 6.84 4.21 -13.72
N SER A 56 7.26 3.03 -13.27
CA SER A 56 8.49 2.39 -13.77
C SER A 56 8.40 2.12 -15.28
N ALA A 57 7.31 1.52 -15.73
CA ALA A 57 7.09 1.24 -17.15
C ALA A 57 7.08 2.51 -18.02
N GLN A 58 6.48 3.59 -17.53
CA GLN A 58 6.51 4.89 -18.22
C GLN A 58 7.94 5.46 -18.34
N ILE A 59 8.75 5.32 -17.30
CA ILE A 59 10.15 5.77 -17.31
C ILE A 59 10.97 4.96 -18.32
N GLU A 60 10.82 3.64 -18.35
CA GLU A 60 11.49 2.76 -19.33
C GLU A 60 11.09 3.09 -20.77
N ALA A 61 9.81 3.37 -21.02
CA ALA A 61 9.33 3.78 -22.34
C ALA A 61 9.90 5.15 -22.77
N ARG A 62 10.11 6.08 -21.83
CA ARG A 62 10.78 7.36 -22.11
C ARG A 62 12.27 7.17 -22.38
N LEU A 63 12.94 6.30 -21.62
CA LEU A 63 14.35 5.98 -21.82
C LEU A 63 14.59 5.38 -23.22
N THR A 64 13.75 4.43 -23.61
CA THR A 64 13.81 3.78 -24.93
C THR A 64 13.62 4.78 -26.08
N ARG A 65 12.62 5.66 -25.98
CA ARG A 65 12.40 6.72 -26.99
C ARG A 65 13.58 7.68 -27.10
N ASN A 66 14.12 8.11 -25.96
CA ASN A 66 15.24 9.04 -25.97
C ASN A 66 16.53 8.37 -26.49
N SER A 67 16.75 7.08 -26.21
CA SER A 67 17.88 6.34 -26.77
C SER A 67 17.77 6.19 -28.29
N SER A 68 16.58 5.88 -28.82
CA SER A 68 16.41 5.76 -30.27
C SER A 68 16.63 7.10 -30.99
N GLN A 69 16.17 8.22 -30.39
CA GLN A 69 16.45 9.56 -30.91
C GLN A 69 17.96 9.89 -30.90
N LEU A 70 18.71 9.44 -29.88
CA LEU A 70 20.15 9.63 -29.86
C LEU A 70 20.84 8.83 -30.97
N ASP A 71 20.43 7.57 -31.17
CA ASP A 71 20.97 6.71 -32.23
C ASP A 71 20.72 7.31 -33.63
N GLU A 72 19.53 7.89 -33.86
CA GLU A 72 19.19 8.59 -35.10
C GLU A 72 20.10 9.80 -35.34
N ILE A 73 20.32 10.64 -34.33
CA ILE A 73 21.21 11.80 -34.42
C ILE A 73 22.66 11.37 -34.69
N ILE A 74 23.14 10.29 -34.06
CA ILE A 74 24.48 9.76 -34.29
C ILE A 74 24.61 9.27 -35.74
N ALA A 75 23.59 8.59 -36.27
CA ALA A 75 23.57 8.13 -37.65
C ALA A 75 23.59 9.31 -38.64
N GLU A 76 22.80 10.37 -38.41
CA GLU A 76 22.82 11.61 -39.19
C GLU A 76 24.20 12.27 -39.18
N GLN A 77 24.82 12.37 -38.00
CA GLN A 77 26.16 12.93 -37.85
C GLN A 77 27.20 12.14 -38.64
N SER A 78 27.13 10.80 -38.62
CA SER A 78 28.04 9.95 -39.40
C SER A 78 27.89 10.21 -40.89
N ARG A 79 26.64 10.21 -41.41
CA ARG A 79 26.38 10.48 -42.83
C ARG A 79 26.88 11.86 -43.25
N ALA A 80 26.67 12.90 -42.42
CA ALA A 80 27.16 14.24 -42.70
C ALA A 80 28.69 14.30 -42.73
N LYS A 81 29.36 13.63 -41.79
CA LYS A 81 30.83 13.52 -41.74
C LYS A 81 31.37 12.79 -42.96
N ASP A 82 30.76 11.69 -43.36
CA ASP A 82 31.18 10.90 -44.53
C ASP A 82 31.03 11.74 -45.81
N ARG A 83 29.90 12.43 -45.97
CA ARG A 83 29.68 13.34 -47.10
C ARG A 83 30.73 14.45 -47.17
N LEU A 84 31.05 15.06 -46.02
CA LEU A 84 32.08 16.09 -45.93
C LEU A 84 33.47 15.53 -46.26
N SER A 85 33.80 14.34 -45.74
CA SER A 85 35.08 13.67 -45.99
C SER A 85 35.26 13.34 -47.48
N THR A 86 34.23 12.76 -48.11
CA THR A 86 34.26 12.45 -49.55
C THR A 86 34.44 13.71 -50.39
N ARG A 87 33.71 14.79 -50.07
CA ARG A 87 33.88 16.09 -50.77
C ARG A 87 35.26 16.69 -50.53
N ALA A 88 35.73 16.73 -49.29
CA ALA A 88 37.03 17.29 -48.96
C ALA A 88 38.17 16.53 -49.63
N GLN A 89 38.08 15.19 -49.71
CA GLN A 89 39.06 14.38 -50.43
C GLN A 89 39.02 14.65 -51.95
N ALA A 90 37.83 14.72 -52.55
CA ALA A 90 37.66 14.99 -53.98
C ALA A 90 38.15 16.40 -54.38
N ILE A 91 38.07 17.37 -53.47
CA ILE A 91 38.32 18.78 -53.75
C ILE A 91 39.73 19.23 -53.32
N TYR A 92 40.27 18.70 -52.22
CA TYR A 92 41.53 19.17 -51.64
C TYR A 92 42.66 18.11 -51.64
N ARG A 93 42.37 16.87 -52.05
CA ARG A 93 43.29 15.74 -51.87
C ARG A 93 43.45 14.84 -53.11
N ILE A 94 42.92 15.25 -54.26
CA ILE A 94 43.22 14.63 -55.56
C ILE A 94 44.51 15.24 -56.12
N ASP A 95 45.44 14.38 -56.47
CA ASP A 95 46.74 14.73 -57.04
C ASP A 95 46.56 15.48 -58.39
N ASP A 96 47.34 16.56 -58.55
CA ASP A 96 47.56 17.42 -59.74
C ASP A 96 46.58 18.55 -60.11
N THR A 97 45.43 18.76 -59.46
CA THR A 97 44.59 19.95 -59.72
C THR A 97 44.21 20.73 -58.47
N SER A 98 45.14 21.56 -57.99
CA SER A 98 44.85 22.59 -56.98
C SER A 98 43.75 23.54 -57.48
N PHE A 99 42.92 24.09 -56.59
CA PHE A 99 41.97 25.17 -56.92
C PHE A 99 42.59 26.29 -57.75
N ILE A 100 43.86 26.58 -57.46
CA ILE A 100 44.64 27.57 -58.17
C ILE A 100 44.89 27.11 -59.62
N SER A 101 45.17 25.83 -59.88
CA SER A 101 45.33 25.36 -61.26
C SER A 101 44.01 25.29 -62.03
N VAL A 102 42.88 25.00 -61.36
CA VAL A 102 41.55 25.10 -61.96
C VAL A 102 41.23 26.55 -62.36
N LEU A 103 41.56 27.54 -61.52
CA LEU A 103 41.40 28.96 -61.85
C LEU A 103 42.37 29.43 -62.93
N MET A 104 43.65 29.03 -62.83
CA MET A 104 44.72 29.46 -63.73
C MET A 104 44.67 28.77 -65.10
N GLY A 105 43.97 27.64 -65.22
CA GLY A 105 43.74 26.95 -66.50
C GLY A 105 42.60 27.53 -67.33
N ALA A 106 42.06 28.70 -66.97
CA ALA A 106 41.06 29.40 -67.77
C ALA A 106 41.73 30.13 -68.93
N SER A 107 41.23 29.93 -70.14
CA SER A 107 41.77 30.53 -71.37
C SER A 107 41.17 31.90 -71.65
N THR A 108 40.04 32.21 -71.02
CA THR A 108 39.29 33.47 -71.19
C THR A 108 38.83 34.01 -69.85
N PHE A 109 38.58 35.33 -69.79
CA PHE A 109 38.04 35.97 -68.60
C PHE A 109 36.66 35.42 -68.20
N GLN A 110 35.79 35.13 -69.18
CA GLN A 110 34.47 34.57 -68.92
C GLN A 110 34.56 33.16 -68.32
N GLU A 111 35.51 32.34 -68.78
CA GLU A 111 35.79 31.03 -68.20
C GLU A 111 36.34 31.14 -66.78
N PHE A 112 37.24 32.09 -66.52
CA PHE A 112 37.75 32.38 -65.18
C PHE A 112 36.62 32.74 -64.21
N VAL A 113 35.73 33.66 -64.59
CA VAL A 113 34.59 34.06 -63.76
C VAL A 113 33.66 32.88 -63.49
N THR A 114 33.34 32.08 -64.51
CA THR A 114 32.49 30.89 -64.36
C THR A 114 33.10 29.87 -63.39
N ARG A 115 34.41 29.61 -63.52
CA ARG A 115 35.12 28.70 -62.60
C ARG A 115 35.16 29.29 -61.18
N TRP A 116 35.39 30.59 -61.02
CA TRP A 116 35.36 31.28 -59.74
C TRP A 116 34.00 31.21 -59.03
N GLU A 117 32.90 31.44 -59.77
CA GLU A 117 31.54 31.30 -59.25
C GLU A 117 31.24 29.87 -58.80
N LEU A 118 31.73 28.86 -59.54
CA LEU A 118 31.53 27.47 -59.19
C LEU A 118 32.30 27.10 -57.90
N LEU A 119 33.53 27.56 -57.74
CA LEU A 119 34.35 27.32 -56.55
C LEU A 119 33.80 28.05 -55.31
N THR A 120 33.34 29.30 -55.45
CA THR A 120 32.71 30.04 -54.35
C THR A 120 31.38 29.40 -53.92
N ARG A 121 30.59 28.88 -54.87
CA ARG A 121 29.38 28.11 -54.56
C ARG A 121 29.71 26.81 -53.81
N ILE A 122 30.76 26.09 -54.20
CA ILE A 122 31.21 24.88 -53.49
C ILE A 122 31.64 25.21 -52.06
N GLY A 123 32.44 26.26 -51.86
CA GLY A 123 32.90 26.69 -50.53
C GLY A 123 31.77 27.14 -49.61
N SER A 124 30.77 27.85 -50.14
CA SER A 124 29.59 28.25 -49.36
C SER A 124 28.72 27.05 -48.94
N GLU A 125 28.59 26.03 -49.79
CA GLU A 125 27.92 24.76 -49.46
C GLU A 125 28.70 23.96 -48.40
N ASP A 126 30.03 23.91 -48.47
CA ASP A 126 30.86 23.25 -47.46
C ASP A 126 30.74 23.93 -46.09
N ALA A 127 30.76 25.27 -46.08
CA ALA A 127 30.51 26.04 -44.86
C ALA A 127 29.12 25.79 -44.26
N ARG A 128 28.10 25.53 -45.11
CA ARG A 128 26.77 25.13 -44.63
C ARG A 128 26.78 23.76 -43.96
N VAL A 129 27.39 22.77 -44.60
CA VAL A 129 27.50 21.40 -44.07
C VAL A 129 28.25 21.38 -42.73
N LEU A 130 29.32 22.17 -42.61
CA LEU A 130 30.06 22.31 -41.34
C LEU A 130 29.18 22.87 -40.22
N ARG A 131 28.40 23.93 -40.50
CA ARG A 131 27.44 24.49 -39.52
C ARG A 131 26.36 23.48 -39.13
N GLU A 132 25.82 22.73 -40.10
CA GLU A 132 24.84 21.67 -39.84
C GLU A 132 25.43 20.57 -38.93
N LEU A 133 26.69 20.19 -39.16
CA LEU A 133 27.40 19.20 -38.35
C LEU A 133 27.66 19.69 -36.92
N GLU A 134 28.03 20.95 -36.74
CA GLU A 134 28.20 21.57 -35.42
C GLU A 134 26.88 21.59 -34.63
N ILE A 135 25.79 21.99 -35.28
CA ILE A 135 24.45 22.00 -34.67
C ILE A 135 24.04 20.57 -34.29
N ALA A 136 24.25 19.59 -35.18
CA ALA A 136 23.97 18.19 -34.91
C ALA A 136 24.79 17.64 -33.73
N ARG A 137 26.09 17.96 -33.66
CA ARG A 137 26.96 17.64 -32.50
C ARG A 137 26.43 18.23 -31.21
N ALA A 138 26.09 19.52 -31.21
CA ALA A 138 25.55 20.20 -30.03
C ALA A 138 24.19 19.62 -29.59
N LYS A 139 23.37 19.14 -30.54
CA LYS A 139 22.11 18.44 -30.25
C LYS A 139 22.37 17.05 -29.66
N ALA A 140 23.31 16.30 -30.21
CA ALA A 140 23.71 14.98 -29.71
C ALA A 140 24.24 15.06 -28.27
N GLU A 141 25.11 16.02 -27.98
CA GLU A 141 25.67 16.23 -26.64
C GLU A 141 24.57 16.59 -25.62
N ARG A 142 23.65 17.48 -25.99
CA ARG A 142 22.50 17.84 -25.15
C ARG A 142 21.57 16.65 -24.90
N SER A 143 21.31 15.84 -25.93
CA SER A 143 20.50 14.62 -25.80
C SER A 143 21.18 13.60 -24.87
N SER A 144 22.49 13.35 -25.04
CA SER A 144 23.27 12.47 -24.17
C SER A 144 23.26 12.94 -22.70
N LYS A 145 23.48 14.24 -22.45
CA LYS A 145 23.38 14.83 -21.10
C LYS A 145 21.98 14.65 -20.50
N THR A 146 20.94 14.79 -21.31
CA THR A 146 19.55 14.59 -20.87
C THR A 146 19.26 13.14 -20.51
N LEU A 147 19.74 12.19 -21.31
CA LEU A 147 19.64 10.76 -21.04
C LEU A 147 20.32 10.35 -19.74
N LEU A 148 21.53 10.85 -19.48
CA LEU A 148 22.24 10.59 -18.23
C LEU A 148 21.47 11.12 -17.01
N ARG A 149 20.90 12.33 -17.10
CA ARG A 149 20.06 12.89 -16.02
C ARG A 149 18.79 12.06 -15.80
N LEU A 150 18.14 11.62 -16.87
CA LEU A 150 16.94 10.78 -16.77
C LEU A 150 17.25 9.40 -16.17
N GLN A 151 18.41 8.81 -16.49
CA GLN A 151 18.86 7.58 -15.87
C GLN A 151 19.12 7.75 -14.37
N ASP A 152 19.79 8.82 -13.95
CA ASP A 152 20.01 9.10 -12.52
C ASP A 152 18.68 9.36 -11.79
N GLN A 153 17.76 10.13 -12.38
CA GLN A 153 16.42 10.34 -11.84
C GLN A 153 15.63 9.04 -11.71
N SER A 154 15.69 8.17 -12.73
CA SER A 154 15.05 6.85 -12.70
C SER A 154 15.63 5.97 -11.60
N ALA A 155 16.96 5.91 -11.46
CA ALA A 155 17.63 5.14 -10.42
C ALA A 155 17.26 5.62 -9.02
N ARG A 156 17.19 6.95 -8.81
CA ARG A 156 16.75 7.54 -7.53
C ARG A 156 15.29 7.21 -7.22
N ALA A 157 14.40 7.36 -8.19
CA ALA A 157 12.98 7.04 -8.03
C ALA A 157 12.77 5.54 -7.70
N LEU A 158 13.49 4.64 -8.38
CA LEU A 158 13.44 3.20 -8.10
C LEU A 158 13.95 2.87 -6.69
N ASN A 159 15.04 3.51 -6.26
CA ASN A 159 15.57 3.34 -4.90
C ASN A 159 14.60 3.84 -3.83
N GLU A 160 13.94 4.97 -4.06
CA GLU A 160 12.93 5.53 -3.16
C GLU A 160 11.72 4.60 -3.03
N VAL A 161 11.18 4.17 -4.17
CA VAL A 161 10.12 3.15 -4.22
C VAL A 161 10.51 1.87 -3.48
N ALA A 162 11.73 1.36 -3.70
CA ALA A 162 12.19 0.15 -3.03
C ALA A 162 12.28 0.33 -1.51
N ARG A 163 12.69 1.51 -1.03
CA ARG A 163 12.70 1.87 0.39
C ARG A 163 11.29 1.92 0.97
N GLU A 164 10.34 2.52 0.26
CA GLU A 164 8.92 2.56 0.65
C GLU A 164 8.32 1.16 0.73
N ALA A 165 8.54 0.33 -0.28
CA ALA A 165 8.09 -1.06 -0.30
C ALA A 165 8.68 -1.87 0.88
N ALA A 166 9.96 -1.66 1.19
CA ALA A 166 10.61 -2.30 2.34
C ALA A 166 10.03 -1.83 3.69
N ARG A 167 9.66 -0.54 3.81
CA ARG A 167 8.95 -0.03 5.00
C ARG A 167 7.57 -0.67 5.15
N ALA A 168 6.77 -0.66 4.09
CA ALA A 168 5.43 -1.27 4.10
C ALA A 168 5.48 -2.76 4.45
N ARG A 169 6.44 -3.52 3.91
CA ARG A 169 6.64 -4.94 4.26
C ARG A 169 6.97 -5.14 5.74
N ARG A 170 7.82 -4.29 6.33
CA ARG A 170 8.16 -4.35 7.76
C ARG A 170 6.95 -4.04 8.63
N GLU A 171 6.18 -3.03 8.29
CA GLU A 171 4.94 -2.68 9.00
C GLU A 171 3.90 -3.80 8.92
N PHE A 172 3.72 -4.39 7.74
CA PHE A 172 2.82 -5.53 7.57
C PHE A 172 3.27 -6.75 8.39
N ALA A 173 4.57 -7.09 8.36
CA ALA A 173 5.12 -8.19 9.15
C ALA A 173 4.98 -7.94 10.66
N ALA A 174 5.22 -6.70 11.10
CA ALA A 174 5.02 -6.29 12.49
C ALA A 174 3.54 -6.43 12.90
N SER A 175 2.61 -5.93 12.09
CA SER A 175 1.16 -6.07 12.31
C SER A 175 0.73 -7.54 12.39
N GLN A 176 1.22 -8.38 11.46
CA GLN A 176 0.93 -9.81 11.45
C GLN A 176 1.47 -10.52 12.69
N SER A 177 2.67 -10.16 13.15
CA SER A 177 3.26 -10.69 14.38
C SER A 177 2.48 -10.25 15.63
N ALA A 178 2.00 -9.00 15.67
CA ALA A 178 1.18 -8.47 16.75
C ALA A 178 -0.18 -9.19 16.81
N LEU A 179 -0.79 -9.47 15.67
CA LEU A 179 -2.02 -10.26 15.57
C LEU A 179 -1.79 -11.70 16.07
N ARG A 180 -0.71 -12.36 15.65
CA ARG A 180 -0.36 -13.70 16.14
C ARG A 180 -0.12 -13.70 17.65
N ALA A 181 0.59 -12.71 18.18
CA ALA A 181 0.82 -12.57 19.61
C ALA A 181 -0.49 -12.31 20.38
N TYR A 182 -1.40 -11.50 19.83
CA TYR A 182 -2.73 -11.28 20.39
C TYR A 182 -3.54 -12.59 20.39
N GLN A 183 -3.61 -13.29 19.25
CA GLN A 183 -4.27 -14.59 19.12
C GLN A 183 -3.67 -15.63 20.07
N ALA A 184 -2.35 -15.65 20.25
CA ALA A 184 -1.69 -16.51 21.21
C ALA A 184 -2.08 -16.13 22.64
N ARG A 185 -2.09 -14.84 23.01
CA ARG A 185 -2.54 -14.39 24.34
C ARG A 185 -4.00 -14.74 24.61
N THR A 186 -4.90 -14.56 23.63
CA THR A 186 -6.31 -14.92 23.78
C THR A 186 -6.52 -16.44 23.80
N ALA A 187 -5.75 -17.20 23.02
CA ALA A 187 -5.75 -18.67 23.07
C ALA A 187 -5.15 -19.22 24.37
N THR A 188 -4.14 -18.56 24.95
CA THR A 188 -3.53 -18.95 26.22
C THR A 188 -4.39 -18.53 27.41
N SER A 189 -5.04 -17.37 27.34
CA SER A 189 -6.10 -16.97 28.29
C SER A 189 -7.32 -17.88 28.16
N GLY A 190 -7.64 -18.35 26.96
CA GLY A 190 -8.65 -19.36 26.68
C GLY A 190 -8.25 -20.77 27.12
N LYS A 191 -6.95 -21.11 27.12
CA LYS A 191 -6.38 -22.36 27.65
C LYS A 191 -6.07 -22.31 29.15
N GLN A 192 -5.86 -21.15 29.76
CA GLN A 192 -5.81 -20.98 31.22
C GLN A 192 -7.23 -20.96 31.79
N ALA A 193 -8.20 -20.34 31.09
CA ALA A 193 -9.62 -20.59 31.31
C ALA A 193 -9.98 -22.07 31.02
N GLY A 194 -9.32 -22.69 30.03
CA GLY A 194 -9.50 -24.10 29.63
C GLY A 194 -8.84 -25.15 30.54
N SER A 195 -7.76 -24.79 31.23
CA SER A 195 -7.05 -25.65 32.19
C SER A 195 -7.59 -25.49 33.61
N SER A 196 -8.26 -24.36 33.91
CA SER A 196 -9.28 -24.34 34.97
C SER A 196 -10.60 -25.00 34.54
N ALA A 197 -10.86 -25.16 33.23
CA ALA A 197 -12.05 -25.85 32.71
C ALA A 197 -11.94 -27.38 32.63
N LYS A 198 -10.83 -27.98 33.11
CA LYS A 198 -10.85 -29.41 33.51
C LYS A 198 -11.45 -29.65 34.90
N SER A 199 -11.84 -28.59 35.62
CA SER A 199 -13.12 -28.66 36.30
C SER A 199 -14.17 -28.17 35.32
N ALA A 200 -15.08 -29.06 34.89
CA ALA A 200 -16.37 -28.63 34.35
C ALA A 200 -16.85 -27.43 35.19
N PRO A 201 -17.46 -26.36 34.61
CA PRO A 201 -18.05 -25.33 35.45
C PRO A 201 -18.94 -26.08 36.41
N LYS A 202 -18.54 -26.14 37.68
CA LYS A 202 -19.30 -26.80 38.72
C LYS A 202 -20.60 -26.03 38.63
N ALA A 203 -21.62 -26.65 38.04
CA ALA A 203 -22.92 -26.04 37.87
C ALA A 203 -23.17 -25.37 39.21
N LEU A 204 -23.20 -24.04 39.22
CA LEU A 204 -23.35 -23.29 40.46
C LEU A 204 -24.72 -23.74 40.94
N LYS A 205 -24.72 -24.78 41.80
CA LYS A 205 -25.92 -25.31 42.43
C LYS A 205 -26.28 -24.21 43.40
N GLY A 206 -27.00 -23.20 42.89
CA GLY A 206 -27.61 -22.18 43.72
C GLY A 206 -28.44 -22.94 44.74
N SER A 207 -28.01 -22.90 46.00
CA SER A 207 -28.63 -23.61 47.12
C SER A 207 -29.94 -22.94 47.56
N GLY A 208 -30.37 -21.90 46.84
CA GLY A 208 -31.62 -21.18 47.09
C GLY A 208 -32.75 -21.66 46.18
N ALA A 209 -33.96 -21.67 46.73
CA ALA A 209 -35.19 -21.81 45.95
C ALA A 209 -35.30 -20.68 44.92
N TRP A 210 -35.82 -21.02 43.73
CA TRP A 210 -36.18 -20.01 42.73
C TRP A 210 -37.31 -19.15 43.27
N LYS A 211 -37.18 -17.84 43.10
CA LYS A 211 -38.18 -16.82 43.40
C LYS A 211 -38.54 -16.07 42.14
N THR A 212 -39.68 -15.39 42.13
CA THR A 212 -40.05 -14.44 41.08
C THR A 212 -39.80 -13.02 41.57
N ALA A 213 -39.50 -12.12 40.64
CA ALA A 213 -39.29 -10.70 40.88
C ALA A 213 -39.60 -9.91 39.63
N VAL A 214 -40.02 -8.65 39.79
CA VAL A 214 -40.22 -7.74 38.65
C VAL A 214 -38.90 -7.05 38.32
N ALA A 215 -38.44 -7.22 37.09
CA ALA A 215 -37.20 -6.62 36.62
C ALA A 215 -37.45 -5.60 35.50
N SER A 216 -36.75 -4.47 35.59
CA SER A 216 -36.50 -3.55 34.47
C SER A 216 -35.04 -3.70 34.03
N HIS A 217 -34.59 -2.85 33.11
CA HIS A 217 -33.23 -2.95 32.59
C HIS A 217 -32.60 -1.59 32.28
N TYR A 218 -31.26 -1.56 32.32
CA TYR A 218 -30.48 -0.51 31.69
C TYR A 218 -30.51 -0.69 30.17
N GLY A 219 -30.41 0.41 29.42
CA GLY A 219 -30.31 0.35 27.96
C GLY A 219 -29.13 -0.53 27.51
N ARG A 220 -29.29 -1.27 26.40
CA ARG A 220 -28.24 -2.17 25.90
C ARG A 220 -26.91 -1.44 25.64
N ASN A 221 -26.92 -0.16 25.30
CA ASN A 221 -25.70 0.63 25.08
C ASN A 221 -25.39 1.59 26.24
N PHE A 222 -25.87 1.28 27.45
CA PHE A 222 -25.63 2.11 28.62
C PHE A 222 -24.14 2.09 29.02
N HIS A 223 -23.62 3.27 29.35
CA HIS A 223 -22.31 3.49 29.93
C HIS A 223 -22.47 4.35 31.18
N GLY A 224 -21.78 3.99 32.26
CA GLY A 224 -21.85 4.75 33.51
C GLY A 224 -20.97 4.13 34.60
N ARG A 225 -21.14 4.60 35.83
CA ARG A 225 -20.47 4.04 37.01
C ARG A 225 -21.53 3.64 38.02
N GLY A 226 -21.51 2.39 38.46
CA GLY A 226 -22.46 1.89 39.46
C GLY A 226 -22.10 2.35 40.87
N ALA A 227 -23.05 2.24 41.80
CA ALA A 227 -22.84 2.59 43.21
C ALA A 227 -21.78 1.73 43.93
N SER A 228 -21.39 0.59 43.35
CA SER A 228 -20.21 -0.18 43.81
C SER A 228 -18.87 0.47 43.45
N GLY A 229 -18.86 1.51 42.61
CA GLY A 229 -17.67 2.17 42.08
C GLY A 229 -17.18 1.61 40.74
N GLU A 230 -17.72 0.48 40.30
CA GLU A 230 -17.34 -0.20 39.06
C GLU A 230 -17.94 0.46 37.81
N GLU A 231 -17.19 0.42 36.70
CA GLU A 231 -17.67 0.90 35.41
C GLU A 231 -18.70 -0.08 34.82
N ILE A 232 -19.84 0.47 34.41
CA ILE A 232 -20.90 -0.26 33.72
C ILE A 232 -20.76 0.06 32.24
N GLY A 233 -20.56 -0.98 31.44
CA GLY A 233 -20.50 -0.89 29.99
C GLY A 233 -21.43 -1.91 29.30
N PRO A 234 -21.35 -1.99 27.96
CA PRO A 234 -22.30 -2.73 27.13
C PRO A 234 -22.35 -4.24 27.39
N TYR A 235 -21.34 -4.81 28.05
CA TYR A 235 -21.24 -6.24 28.37
C TYR A 235 -21.17 -6.52 29.87
N SER A 236 -21.43 -5.53 30.72
CA SER A 236 -21.37 -5.72 32.18
C SER A 236 -22.48 -6.69 32.66
N MET A 237 -22.05 -7.82 33.22
CA MET A 237 -22.92 -8.84 33.84
C MET A 237 -23.26 -8.44 35.28
N MET A 238 -24.05 -7.38 35.41
CA MET A 238 -24.41 -6.80 36.69
C MET A 238 -25.91 -6.52 36.81
N VAL A 239 -26.36 -6.27 38.04
CA VAL A 239 -27.74 -5.88 38.35
C VAL A 239 -27.74 -4.80 39.43
N ALA A 240 -28.74 -3.93 39.43
CA ALA A 240 -29.03 -3.06 40.56
C ALA A 240 -30.07 -3.71 41.48
N HIS A 241 -29.85 -3.63 42.79
CA HIS A 241 -30.83 -4.06 43.79
C HIS A 241 -30.83 -3.10 44.99
N LYS A 242 -31.99 -2.93 45.63
CA LYS A 242 -32.22 -1.93 46.68
C LYS A 242 -31.32 -2.16 47.89
N THR A 243 -31.24 -3.40 48.35
CA THR A 243 -30.66 -3.75 49.67
C THR A 243 -29.66 -4.90 49.65
N LEU A 244 -29.46 -5.57 48.51
CA LEU A 244 -28.55 -6.73 48.49
C LEU A 244 -27.10 -6.24 48.55
N PRO A 245 -26.21 -6.92 49.31
CA PRO A 245 -24.80 -6.57 49.35
C PRO A 245 -24.20 -6.52 47.95
N PHE A 246 -23.33 -5.55 47.70
CA PHE A 246 -22.57 -5.54 46.45
C PHE A 246 -21.72 -6.81 46.36
N GLY A 247 -21.62 -7.37 45.16
CA GLY A 247 -20.95 -8.65 44.92
C GLY A 247 -21.84 -9.88 45.08
N THR A 248 -23.07 -9.75 45.60
CA THR A 248 -24.05 -10.85 45.62
C THR A 248 -24.24 -11.38 44.19
N LEU A 249 -24.04 -12.68 43.99
CA LEU A 249 -24.25 -13.36 42.72
C LEU A 249 -25.67 -13.92 42.65
N ILE A 250 -26.39 -13.54 41.60
CA ILE A 250 -27.78 -13.93 41.36
C ILE A 250 -27.85 -14.58 39.99
N GLU A 251 -28.51 -15.73 39.92
CA GLU A 251 -28.91 -16.33 38.65
C GLU A 251 -30.31 -15.85 38.31
N PHE A 252 -30.50 -15.38 37.09
CA PHE A 252 -31.78 -15.01 36.50
C PHE A 252 -32.14 -16.01 35.40
N GLU A 253 -33.43 -16.30 35.28
CA GLU A 253 -34.04 -17.06 34.21
C GLU A 253 -35.21 -16.27 33.64
N TYR A 254 -35.21 -16.10 32.31
CA TYR A 254 -36.26 -15.46 31.54
C TYR A 254 -36.34 -16.12 30.16
N ASP A 255 -37.53 -16.51 29.73
CA ASP A 255 -37.79 -17.12 28.41
C ASP A 255 -36.85 -18.30 28.08
N GLY A 256 -36.65 -19.21 29.05
CA GLY A 256 -35.77 -20.37 28.92
C GLY A 256 -34.26 -20.06 28.89
N LYS A 257 -33.87 -18.78 28.91
CA LYS A 257 -32.47 -18.32 28.95
C LYS A 257 -32.06 -18.05 30.39
N ARG A 258 -30.77 -18.24 30.70
CA ARG A 258 -30.21 -18.00 32.04
C ARG A 258 -28.98 -17.11 31.98
N ALA A 259 -28.86 -16.25 32.98
CA ALA A 259 -27.74 -15.34 33.14
C ALA A 259 -27.37 -15.21 34.61
N VAL A 260 -26.08 -15.18 34.91
CA VAL A 260 -25.59 -14.85 36.27
C VAL A 260 -25.10 -13.41 36.26
N ALA A 261 -25.56 -12.64 37.23
CA ALA A 261 -25.19 -11.25 37.42
C ALA A 261 -24.76 -10.99 38.85
N ARG A 262 -23.86 -10.03 39.03
CA ARG A 262 -23.50 -9.52 40.37
C ARG A 262 -24.26 -8.25 40.71
N VAL A 263 -24.63 -8.06 41.96
CA VAL A 263 -25.16 -6.78 42.44
C VAL A 263 -24.03 -5.77 42.45
N ALA A 264 -24.11 -4.74 41.60
CA ALA A 264 -23.07 -3.71 41.47
C ALA A 264 -23.61 -2.28 41.50
N ASP A 265 -24.92 -2.11 41.64
CA ASP A 265 -25.56 -0.80 41.72
C ASP A 265 -26.80 -0.81 42.65
N ARG A 266 -27.34 0.37 42.93
CA ARG A 266 -28.53 0.59 43.78
C ARG A 266 -29.71 1.05 42.94
N GLY A 267 -30.86 0.48 43.23
CA GLY A 267 -32.11 0.67 42.50
C GLY A 267 -32.90 -0.63 42.49
N PRO A 268 -34.06 -0.68 41.82
CA PRO A 268 -34.78 0.43 41.20
C PRO A 268 -35.37 1.39 42.24
N ARG A 269 -35.62 2.67 41.88
CA ARG A 269 -36.25 3.65 42.80
C ARG A 269 -37.77 3.46 42.97
N SER A 270 -38.41 2.70 42.08
CA SER A 270 -39.84 2.38 42.17
C SER A 270 -40.08 1.22 43.15
N ALA A 271 -41.17 1.28 43.92
CA ALA A 271 -41.53 0.22 44.86
C ALA A 271 -41.83 -1.11 44.15
N GLU A 272 -42.46 -1.04 42.98
CA GLU A 272 -42.97 -2.19 42.19
C GLU A 272 -41.89 -3.00 41.44
N ARG A 273 -40.62 -2.56 41.45
CA ARG A 273 -39.53 -3.25 40.74
C ARG A 273 -38.45 -3.65 41.71
N ASP A 274 -37.96 -4.87 41.54
CA ASP A 274 -36.96 -5.48 42.42
C ASP A 274 -35.54 -5.32 41.85
N PHE A 275 -35.39 -5.40 40.53
CA PHE A 275 -34.09 -5.41 39.86
C PHE A 275 -34.05 -4.48 38.64
N ASP A 276 -32.90 -3.84 38.41
CA ASP A 276 -32.52 -3.29 37.10
C ASP A 276 -31.40 -4.14 36.48
N LEU A 277 -31.71 -4.91 35.44
CA LEU A 277 -30.76 -5.78 34.75
C LEU A 277 -29.75 -4.96 33.93
N GLY A 278 -28.46 -5.25 34.11
CA GLY A 278 -27.38 -4.59 33.40
C GLY A 278 -27.27 -5.00 31.93
N PRO A 279 -26.54 -4.23 31.10
CA PRO A 279 -26.54 -4.40 29.64
C PRO A 279 -26.12 -5.79 29.15
N GLY A 280 -25.15 -6.43 29.82
CA GLY A 280 -24.72 -7.79 29.48
C GLY A 280 -25.81 -8.84 29.76
N VAL A 281 -26.51 -8.71 30.89
CA VAL A 281 -27.59 -9.61 31.31
C VAL A 281 -28.76 -9.56 30.32
N VAL A 282 -29.11 -8.34 29.91
CA VAL A 282 -30.18 -8.08 28.94
C VAL A 282 -29.91 -8.76 27.60
N ARG A 283 -28.64 -8.78 27.12
CA ARG A 283 -28.30 -9.47 25.87
C ARG A 283 -28.42 -10.98 26.00
N VAL A 284 -27.95 -11.55 27.11
CA VAL A 284 -27.98 -13.00 27.33
C VAL A 284 -29.41 -13.50 27.46
N LEU A 285 -30.25 -12.79 28.21
CA LEU A 285 -31.66 -13.14 28.39
C LEU A 285 -32.55 -12.69 27.23
N ASP A 286 -32.01 -11.89 26.31
CA ASP A 286 -32.77 -11.15 25.31
C ASP A 286 -33.97 -10.39 25.90
N PHE A 287 -33.72 -9.72 27.03
CA PHE A 287 -34.73 -9.02 27.81
C PHE A 287 -35.01 -7.62 27.23
N SER A 288 -36.24 -7.11 27.41
CA SER A 288 -36.59 -5.71 27.13
C SER A 288 -37.87 -5.32 27.86
N GLY A 289 -38.02 -4.07 28.27
CA GLY A 289 -39.22 -3.59 28.98
C GLY A 289 -39.20 -3.91 30.47
N VAL A 290 -40.36 -4.26 31.03
CA VAL A 290 -40.52 -4.62 32.44
C VAL A 290 -41.32 -5.91 32.52
N HIS A 291 -40.73 -6.96 33.07
CA HIS A 291 -41.34 -8.28 33.14
C HIS A 291 -40.98 -8.99 34.44
N GLU A 292 -41.76 -10.00 34.79
CA GLU A 292 -41.40 -10.94 35.84
C GLU A 292 -40.25 -11.84 35.36
N VAL A 293 -39.24 -12.02 36.21
CA VAL A 293 -38.12 -12.92 36.01
C VAL A 293 -38.02 -13.89 37.17
N ARG A 294 -37.54 -15.10 36.90
CA ARG A 294 -37.17 -16.02 37.98
C ARG A 294 -35.73 -15.74 38.38
N TYR A 295 -35.45 -15.74 39.68
CA TYR A 295 -34.10 -15.57 40.18
C TYR A 295 -33.80 -16.47 41.38
N ARG A 296 -32.53 -16.74 41.61
CA ARG A 296 -32.04 -17.31 42.86
C ARG A 296 -30.67 -16.74 43.22
N ILE A 297 -30.44 -16.54 44.51
CA ILE A 297 -29.12 -16.12 45.00
C ILE A 297 -28.20 -17.33 44.99
N ILE A 298 -27.08 -17.21 44.27
CA ILE A 298 -26.03 -18.23 44.22
C ILE A 298 -25.05 -18.03 45.37
N LYS A 299 -24.66 -16.78 45.63
CA LYS A 299 -23.68 -16.40 46.66
C LYS A 299 -24.01 -15.00 47.17
N ARG A 300 -24.00 -14.81 48.49
CA ARG A 300 -24.07 -13.48 49.12
C ARG A 300 -22.68 -12.88 49.27
#